data_AF-A0A1S1GZ70-F1
#
_entry.id   AF-A0A1S1GZ70-F1
#
_cell.length_a   1.000
_cell.length_b   1.000
_cell.length_c   1.000
_cell.angle_alpha   90.00
_cell.angle_beta   90.00
_cell.angle_gamma   90.00
#
_symmetry.space_group_name_H-M   'P 1'
#
loop_
_entity.id
_entity.type
_entity.pdbx_description
1 polymer ?
#
loop_
_entity_poly.entity_id
_entity_poly.type
_entity_poly.pdbx_seq_one_letter_code
_entity_poly.pdbx_strand_id
1 'polypeptide(L)'
;QFFKDNFSLNVKATNVVGSGDGVEVFVHCDDHDIVFNASIPFDKESIHEKGSMRSHDNGDDMSNMVGTVLSGFEYRANKEKLDNLTSFFRENEDNYSYTGFTKQAVTKTQVGGFKNQYYYISAVPYSISEYRKHFEPLINKNDSEFVSGMKKAKKELNDESKPYLTTTFFSTKKNFSKDNSTDDILNLADKLKRNHSIPHNFNMQIQLSDSKINSSNPSYSKKDTIKYGVFNHE
;
A
#
# COMPACT_ATOMS: atom_id res chain seq x y z
N GLN A 1 2.60 18.74 -8.38
CA GLN A 1 1.44 19.64 -8.41
C GLN A 1 0.13 18.88 -8.23
N PHE A 2 -0.20 17.92 -9.11
CA PHE A 2 -1.43 17.10 -9.01
C PHE A 2 -1.79 16.63 -7.58
N PHE A 3 -0.86 15.97 -6.88
CA PHE A 3 -1.13 15.48 -5.52
C PHE A 3 -1.39 16.61 -4.51
N LYS A 4 -0.72 17.76 -4.67
CA LYS A 4 -0.93 18.92 -3.82
C LYS A 4 -2.30 19.53 -4.03
N ASP A 5 -2.73 19.65 -5.29
CA ASP A 5 -4.01 20.30 -5.64
C ASP A 5 -5.25 19.43 -5.36
N ASN A 6 -5.08 18.11 -5.39
CA ASN A 6 -6.19 17.15 -5.22
C ASN A 6 -6.27 16.55 -3.83
N PHE A 7 -5.13 16.37 -3.15
CA PHE A 7 -5.05 15.67 -1.88
C PHE A 7 -4.39 16.48 -0.77
N SER A 8 -3.98 17.73 -1.03
CA SER A 8 -3.26 18.58 -0.08
C SER A 8 -1.92 18.01 0.44
N LEU A 9 -1.42 16.92 -0.16
CA LEU A 9 -0.23 16.20 0.28
C LEU A 9 0.99 16.53 -0.59
N ASN A 10 2.14 16.63 0.08
CA ASN A 10 3.43 16.81 -0.58
C ASN A 10 4.00 15.43 -0.93
N VAL A 11 4.37 15.26 -2.21
CA VAL A 11 4.97 14.04 -2.72
C VAL A 11 6.28 14.34 -3.44
N LYS A 12 7.18 13.36 -3.51
CA LYS A 12 8.42 13.44 -4.27
C LYS A 12 8.35 12.50 -5.46
N ALA A 13 8.69 12.97 -6.66
CA ALA A 13 8.85 12.09 -7.81
C ALA A 13 10.02 11.13 -7.57
N THR A 14 9.82 9.85 -7.84
CA THR A 14 10.80 8.78 -7.60
C THR A 14 11.27 8.10 -8.88
N ASN A 15 10.45 8.17 -9.94
CA ASN A 15 10.76 7.68 -11.27
C ASN A 15 9.89 8.39 -12.31
N VAL A 16 10.40 8.54 -13.54
CA VAL A 16 9.64 9.05 -14.69
C VAL A 16 9.98 8.16 -15.87
N VAL A 17 8.96 7.58 -16.50
CA VAL A 17 9.11 6.63 -17.60
C VAL A 17 8.20 6.99 -18.76
N GLY A 18 8.54 6.54 -19.97
CA GLY A 18 7.59 6.61 -21.09
C GLY A 18 6.42 5.64 -20.85
N SER A 19 5.20 6.09 -21.10
CA SER A 19 3.99 5.28 -20.94
C SER A 19 3.00 5.63 -22.04
N GLY A 20 2.72 4.68 -22.94
CA GLY A 20 2.01 4.95 -24.18
C GLY A 20 2.68 6.06 -25.00
N ASP A 21 1.89 7.02 -25.46
CA ASP A 21 2.37 8.20 -26.17
C ASP A 21 2.83 9.34 -25.24
N GLY A 22 2.72 9.15 -23.92
CA GLY A 22 3.00 10.12 -22.86
C GLY A 22 4.14 9.72 -21.93
N VAL A 23 4.04 10.15 -20.68
CA VAL A 23 4.94 9.82 -19.57
C VAL A 23 4.13 9.38 -18.36
N GLU A 24 4.73 8.57 -17.50
CA GLU A 24 4.16 8.22 -16.20
C GLU A 24 5.14 8.62 -15.09
N VAL A 25 4.62 9.37 -14.12
CA VAL A 25 5.41 9.88 -12.99
C VAL A 25 5.07 9.08 -11.74
N PHE A 26 6.06 8.38 -11.21
CA PHE A 26 5.98 7.67 -9.95
C PHE A 26 6.31 8.65 -8.83
N VAL A 27 5.54 8.57 -7.74
CA VAL A 27 5.72 9.43 -6.58
C VAL A 27 5.71 8.63 -5.29
N HIS A 28 6.41 9.17 -4.29
CA HIS A 28 6.37 8.72 -2.91
C HIS A 28 5.88 9.85 -2.02
N CYS A 29 4.88 9.55 -1.20
CA CYS A 29 4.40 10.41 -0.12
C CYS A 29 4.99 9.94 1.19
N ASP A 30 5.48 10.89 1.97
CA ASP A 30 5.84 10.76 3.38
C ASP A 30 5.61 12.15 4.00
N ASP A 31 4.34 12.45 4.27
CA ASP A 31 3.86 13.77 4.68
C ASP A 31 2.86 13.61 5.81
N HIS A 32 3.13 14.21 6.98
CA HIS A 32 2.32 14.03 8.20
C HIS A 32 2.08 12.55 8.56
N ASP A 33 3.11 11.69 8.44
CA ASP A 33 3.04 10.23 8.62
C ASP A 33 2.09 9.48 7.65
N ILE A 34 1.57 10.15 6.63
CA ILE A 34 0.81 9.53 5.55
C ILE A 34 1.81 9.06 4.49
N VAL A 35 1.92 7.74 4.34
CA VAL A 35 2.95 7.10 3.49
C VAL A 35 2.31 6.26 2.39
N PHE A 36 2.63 6.54 1.13
CA PHE A 36 2.19 5.71 0.00
C PHE A 36 3.07 5.91 -1.24
N ASN A 37 2.98 4.97 -2.18
CA ASN A 37 3.51 5.13 -3.54
C ASN A 37 2.35 5.13 -4.55
N ALA A 38 2.42 6.03 -5.51
CA ALA A 38 1.44 6.16 -6.58
C ALA A 38 2.14 6.47 -7.91
N SER A 39 1.42 6.35 -9.00
CA SER A 39 1.84 6.89 -10.30
C SER A 39 0.68 7.60 -10.97
N ILE A 40 1.02 8.54 -11.84
CA ILE A 40 0.04 9.25 -12.66
C ILE A 40 0.58 9.39 -14.09
N PRO A 41 -0.21 8.96 -15.10
CA PRO A 41 0.13 9.21 -16.49
C PRO A 41 -0.17 10.66 -16.88
N PHE A 42 0.63 11.19 -17.80
CA PHE A 42 0.44 12.49 -18.44
C PHE A 42 0.72 12.37 -19.93
N ASP A 43 -0.10 13.03 -20.72
CA ASP A 43 0.18 13.22 -22.14
C ASP A 43 1.37 14.16 -22.32
N LYS A 44 2.08 14.02 -23.45
CA LYS A 44 3.20 14.91 -23.79
C LYS A 44 2.80 16.38 -23.82
N GLU A 45 1.56 16.68 -24.16
CA GLU A 45 1.07 18.06 -24.24
C GLU A 45 0.95 18.71 -22.86
N SER A 46 0.69 17.91 -21.81
CA SER A 46 0.54 18.39 -20.43
C SER A 46 1.84 18.91 -19.80
N ILE A 47 3.02 18.63 -20.39
CA ILE A 47 4.31 19.05 -19.82
C ILE A 47 4.53 20.57 -19.86
N HIS A 48 3.77 21.28 -20.69
CA HIS A 48 3.84 22.73 -20.83
C HIS A 48 2.75 23.47 -20.04
N GLU A 49 1.77 22.75 -19.51
CA GLU A 49 0.68 23.34 -18.75
C GLU A 49 1.18 23.91 -17.43
N LYS A 50 0.94 25.20 -17.24
CA LYS A 50 1.19 25.92 -15.99
C LYS A 50 -0.16 26.34 -15.42
N GLY A 51 -0.58 25.70 -14.33
CA GLY A 51 -1.88 25.97 -13.73
C GLY A 51 -2.20 24.97 -12.62
N SER A 52 -3.39 25.12 -12.04
CA SER A 52 -3.90 24.14 -11.09
C SER A 52 -4.19 22.83 -11.82
N MET A 53 -3.78 21.73 -11.21
CA MET A 53 -4.09 20.36 -11.66
C MET A 53 -5.27 19.77 -10.88
N ARG A 54 -6.12 20.61 -10.30
CA ARG A 54 -7.28 20.17 -9.53
C ARG A 54 -8.25 19.45 -10.46
N SER A 55 -8.45 18.17 -10.20
CA SER A 55 -9.37 17.33 -10.94
C SER A 55 -10.79 17.45 -10.39
N HIS A 56 -11.73 17.38 -11.33
CA HIS A 56 -13.17 17.24 -11.09
C HIS A 56 -13.68 15.87 -11.57
N ASP A 57 -12.76 14.96 -11.92
CA ASP A 57 -13.07 13.59 -12.30
C ASP A 57 -13.65 12.84 -11.10
N ASN A 58 -14.82 12.24 -11.31
CA ASN A 58 -15.51 11.39 -10.35
C ASN A 58 -15.62 9.94 -10.86
N GLY A 59 -14.82 9.58 -11.86
CA GLY A 59 -14.74 8.23 -12.41
C GLY A 59 -13.95 7.26 -11.51
N ASP A 60 -13.90 6.02 -11.97
CA ASP A 60 -13.27 4.91 -11.25
C ASP A 60 -11.76 5.12 -11.07
N ASP A 61 -11.07 5.71 -12.05
CA ASP A 61 -9.62 5.97 -11.97
C ASP A 61 -9.27 6.94 -10.84
N MET A 62 -10.03 8.03 -10.70
CA MET A 62 -9.86 8.94 -9.57
C MET A 62 -10.22 8.27 -8.24
N SER A 63 -11.27 7.45 -8.21
CA SER A 63 -11.67 6.73 -6.99
C SER A 63 -10.61 5.71 -6.55
N ASN A 64 -9.96 5.04 -7.52
CA ASN A 64 -8.81 4.16 -7.29
C ASN A 64 -7.59 4.94 -6.77
N MET A 65 -7.36 6.15 -7.29
CA MET A 65 -6.32 7.04 -6.77
C MET A 65 -6.62 7.48 -5.32
N VAL A 66 -7.88 7.77 -4.98
CA VAL A 66 -8.30 8.05 -3.60
C VAL A 66 -8.01 6.85 -2.70
N GLY A 67 -8.38 5.63 -3.10
CA GLY A 67 -8.06 4.41 -2.34
C GLY A 67 -6.55 4.20 -2.16
N THR A 68 -5.76 4.50 -3.20
CA THR A 68 -4.29 4.51 -3.16
C THR A 68 -3.78 5.49 -2.10
N VAL A 69 -4.27 6.73 -2.06
CA VAL A 69 -3.88 7.72 -1.04
C VAL A 69 -4.32 7.28 0.35
N LEU A 70 -5.54 6.78 0.50
CA LEU A 70 -6.11 6.39 1.80
C LEU A 70 -5.44 5.17 2.41
N SER A 71 -4.77 4.32 1.63
CA SER A 71 -3.90 3.29 2.20
C SER A 71 -2.76 3.87 3.06
N GLY A 72 -2.28 5.08 2.74
CA GLY A 72 -1.33 5.81 3.59
C GLY A 72 -1.97 6.40 4.84
N PHE A 73 -3.26 6.74 4.79
CA PHE A 73 -4.02 7.12 5.98
C PHE A 73 -4.24 5.92 6.90
N GLU A 74 -4.52 4.75 6.35
CA GLU A 74 -4.62 3.50 7.12
C GLU A 74 -3.29 3.14 7.78
N TYR A 75 -2.16 3.39 7.09
CA TYR A 75 -0.84 3.28 7.72
C TYR A 75 -0.72 4.19 8.93
N ARG A 76 -0.96 5.50 8.77
CA ARG A 76 -0.88 6.46 9.87
C ARG A 76 -1.78 6.08 11.04
N ALA A 77 -3.03 5.68 10.77
CA ALA A 77 -4.00 5.32 11.79
C ALA A 77 -3.59 4.08 12.62
N ASN A 78 -2.68 3.26 12.10
CA ASN A 78 -2.24 2.01 12.72
C ASN A 78 -0.71 1.90 12.80
N LYS A 79 -0.01 3.04 12.77
CA LYS A 79 1.43 3.14 12.51
C LYS A 79 2.26 2.24 13.43
N GLU A 80 2.05 2.34 14.73
CA GLU A 80 2.78 1.54 15.74
C GLU A 80 2.66 0.03 15.45
N LYS A 81 1.45 -0.46 15.21
CA LYS A 81 1.20 -1.90 14.97
C LYS A 81 1.76 -2.37 13.63
N LEU A 82 1.72 -1.52 12.61
CA LEU A 82 2.27 -1.81 11.28
C LEU A 82 3.81 -1.76 11.28
N ASP A 83 4.41 -0.88 12.08
CA ASP A 83 5.86 -0.81 12.29
C ASP A 83 6.35 -2.04 13.09
N ASN A 84 5.58 -2.49 14.09
CA ASN A 84 5.82 -3.75 14.81
C ASN A 84 5.74 -4.96 13.87
N LEU A 85 4.73 -5.01 12.99
CA LEU A 85 4.61 -6.08 12.00
C LEU A 85 5.79 -6.10 11.01
N THR A 86 6.23 -4.92 10.57
CA THR A 86 7.41 -4.76 9.69
C THR A 86 8.67 -5.30 10.37
N SER A 87 8.86 -4.96 11.65
CA SER A 87 9.99 -5.44 12.45
C SER A 87 9.93 -6.96 12.64
N PHE A 88 8.75 -7.49 12.97
CA PHE A 88 8.52 -8.92 13.09
C PHE A 88 8.88 -9.68 11.82
N PHE A 89 8.49 -9.18 10.64
CA PHE A 89 8.86 -9.83 9.38
C PHE A 89 10.36 -9.80 9.12
N ARG A 90 11.00 -8.65 9.30
CA ARG A 90 12.45 -8.52 9.14
C ARG A 90 13.24 -9.49 10.03
N GLU A 91 12.82 -9.65 11.29
CA GLU A 91 13.47 -10.54 12.26
C GLU A 91 13.25 -12.03 11.97
N ASN A 92 12.31 -12.37 11.08
CA ASN A 92 11.91 -13.73 10.78
C ASN A 92 12.20 -14.15 9.32
N GLU A 93 12.92 -13.34 8.55
CA GLU A 93 13.33 -13.66 7.17
C GLU A 93 14.03 -15.02 7.07
N ASP A 94 15.08 -15.22 7.87
CA ASP A 94 15.87 -16.45 7.87
C ASP A 94 15.08 -17.65 8.41
N ASN A 95 14.31 -17.43 9.49
CA ASN A 95 13.52 -18.49 10.15
C ASN A 95 12.49 -19.14 9.22
N TYR A 96 11.99 -18.39 8.24
CA TYR A 96 10.96 -18.85 7.31
C TYR A 96 11.41 -18.75 5.84
N SER A 97 12.71 -18.61 5.62
CA SER A 97 13.35 -18.62 4.29
C SER A 97 12.67 -17.71 3.26
N TYR A 98 12.46 -16.45 3.62
CA TYR A 98 11.95 -15.44 2.70
C TYR A 98 12.73 -14.12 2.79
N THR A 99 12.56 -13.30 1.75
CA THR A 99 12.93 -11.89 1.75
C THR A 99 11.80 -11.04 1.17
N GLY A 100 11.89 -9.73 1.30
CA GLY A 100 11.00 -8.76 0.69
C GLY A 100 11.57 -8.16 -0.60
N PHE A 101 10.83 -7.22 -1.19
CA PHE A 101 11.40 -6.29 -2.17
C PHE A 101 12.55 -5.48 -1.55
N THR A 102 13.49 -5.03 -2.39
CA THR A 102 14.44 -4.01 -1.97
C THR A 102 13.73 -2.66 -1.82
N LYS A 103 14.23 -1.79 -0.93
CA LYS A 103 13.69 -0.42 -0.78
C LYS A 103 13.66 0.33 -2.11
N GLN A 104 14.71 0.20 -2.92
CA GLN A 104 14.78 0.82 -4.24
C GLN A 104 13.69 0.29 -5.18
N ALA A 105 13.44 -1.02 -5.20
CA ALA A 105 12.38 -1.61 -6.02
C ALA A 105 11.01 -1.08 -5.61
N VAL A 106 10.72 -1.02 -4.30
CA VAL A 106 9.48 -0.43 -3.78
C VAL A 106 9.33 1.02 -4.27
N THR A 107 10.31 1.88 -3.99
CA THR A 107 10.21 3.32 -4.28
C THR A 107 10.15 3.65 -5.78
N LYS A 108 10.83 2.88 -6.65
CA LYS A 108 10.96 3.21 -8.09
C LYS A 108 9.99 2.48 -9.02
N THR A 109 9.42 1.36 -8.57
CA THR A 109 8.65 0.47 -9.46
C THR A 109 7.28 0.08 -8.93
N GLN A 110 7.03 0.25 -7.63
CA GLN A 110 5.79 -0.17 -7.03
C GLN A 110 4.87 1.01 -6.78
N VAL A 111 3.59 0.81 -7.09
CA VAL A 111 2.51 1.79 -6.91
C VAL A 111 1.31 1.11 -6.25
N GLY A 112 0.20 1.84 -6.12
CA GLY A 112 -1.08 1.33 -5.62
C GLY A 112 -1.26 1.43 -4.12
N GLY A 113 -0.46 2.27 -3.44
CA GLY A 113 -0.70 2.63 -2.04
C GLY A 113 0.51 2.49 -1.13
N PHE A 114 0.25 2.38 0.18
CA PHE A 114 1.24 2.02 1.17
C PHE A 114 1.83 0.66 0.80
N LYS A 115 3.15 0.64 0.67
CA LYS A 115 3.91 -0.57 0.43
C LYS A 115 5.29 -0.41 1.01
N ASN A 116 5.73 -1.43 1.72
CA ASN A 116 7.10 -1.57 2.16
C ASN A 116 7.73 -2.81 1.50
N GLN A 117 8.85 -3.28 2.05
CA GLN A 117 9.58 -4.44 1.52
C GLN A 117 8.75 -5.74 1.62
N TYR A 118 7.86 -5.84 2.61
CA TYR A 118 7.22 -7.08 3.01
C TYR A 118 5.76 -7.17 2.63
N TYR A 119 5.04 -6.05 2.58
CA TYR A 119 3.60 -6.04 2.34
C TYR A 119 3.12 -4.71 1.76
N TYR A 120 1.88 -4.73 1.27
CA TYR A 120 1.12 -3.55 0.89
C TYR A 120 -0.24 -3.53 1.60
N ILE A 121 -0.83 -2.33 1.66
CA ILE A 121 -2.18 -2.11 2.19
C ILE A 121 -3.10 -1.67 1.05
N SER A 122 -4.24 -2.33 0.93
CA SER A 122 -5.35 -1.89 0.09
C SER A 122 -6.45 -1.29 0.96
N ALA A 123 -6.81 -0.05 0.71
CA ALA A 123 -7.92 0.64 1.35
C ALA A 123 -9.13 0.73 0.41
N VAL A 124 -10.31 1.00 0.99
CA VAL A 124 -11.54 1.22 0.23
C VAL A 124 -11.40 2.47 -0.64
N PRO A 125 -11.71 2.41 -1.94
CA PRO A 125 -11.79 3.59 -2.78
C PRO A 125 -13.05 4.39 -2.45
N TYR A 126 -12.94 5.71 -2.50
CA TYR A 126 -14.06 6.65 -2.39
C TYR A 126 -13.95 7.69 -3.50
N SER A 127 -15.01 8.44 -3.74
CA SER A 127 -14.95 9.58 -4.64
C SER A 127 -13.99 10.66 -4.09
N ILE A 128 -13.45 11.48 -5.00
CA ILE A 128 -12.63 12.64 -4.60
C ILE A 128 -13.43 13.64 -3.74
N SER A 129 -14.76 13.68 -3.90
CA SER A 129 -15.66 14.52 -3.11
C SER A 129 -15.73 14.06 -1.64
N GLU A 130 -15.83 12.74 -1.42
CA GLU A 130 -15.84 12.15 -0.09
C GLU A 130 -14.47 12.26 0.57
N TYR A 131 -13.39 12.07 -0.19
CA TYR A 131 -12.02 12.35 0.26
C TYR A 131 -11.90 13.75 0.84
N ARG A 132 -12.25 14.78 0.06
CA ARG A 132 -12.14 16.20 0.46
C ARG A 132 -13.00 16.53 1.68
N LYS A 133 -14.18 15.92 1.77
CA LYS A 133 -15.13 16.17 2.87
C LYS A 133 -14.71 15.50 4.18
N HIS A 134 -14.26 14.24 4.13
CA HIS A 134 -14.10 13.41 5.33
C HIS A 134 -12.64 13.15 5.72
N PHE A 135 -11.72 13.09 4.76
CA PHE A 135 -10.34 12.63 4.98
C PHE A 135 -9.30 13.74 4.88
N GLU A 136 -9.39 14.62 3.87
CA GLU A 136 -8.48 15.77 3.72
C GLU A 136 -8.36 16.64 4.98
N PRO A 137 -9.44 16.95 5.75
CA PRO A 137 -9.34 17.73 6.98
C PRO A 137 -8.54 17.06 8.10
N LEU A 138 -8.27 15.76 7.99
CA LEU A 138 -7.56 14.99 9.00
C LEU A 138 -6.04 15.16 8.91
N ILE A 139 -5.49 15.57 7.75
CA ILE A 139 -4.04 15.61 7.49
C ILE A 139 -3.28 16.35 8.59
N ASN A 140 -3.78 17.52 8.99
CA ASN A 140 -3.13 18.41 9.98
C ASN A 140 -3.55 18.13 11.43
N LYS A 141 -4.34 17.08 11.68
CA LYS A 141 -4.76 16.71 13.04
C LYS A 141 -3.64 15.99 13.78
N ASN A 142 -3.65 16.07 15.11
CA ASN A 142 -2.79 15.22 15.93
C ASN A 142 -3.24 13.76 15.85
N ASP A 143 -2.42 12.82 16.30
CA ASP A 143 -2.68 11.39 16.08
C ASP A 143 -3.99 10.87 16.71
N SER A 144 -4.34 11.36 17.90
CA SER A 144 -5.60 10.98 18.56
C SER A 144 -6.82 11.48 17.78
N GLU A 145 -6.77 12.74 17.33
CA GLU A 145 -7.80 13.33 16.48
C GLU A 145 -7.86 12.66 15.10
N PHE A 146 -6.72 12.30 14.53
CA PHE A 146 -6.62 11.60 13.25
C PHE A 146 -7.28 10.22 13.32
N VAL A 147 -6.92 9.40 14.32
CA VAL A 147 -7.47 8.04 14.49
C VAL A 147 -8.97 8.08 14.76
N SER A 148 -9.44 9.00 15.61
CA SER A 148 -10.88 9.18 15.85
C SER A 148 -11.62 9.73 14.62
N GLY A 149 -10.99 10.64 13.88
CA GLY A 149 -11.48 11.16 12.61
C GLY A 149 -11.64 10.08 11.54
N MET A 150 -10.66 9.19 11.38
CA MET A 150 -10.74 8.05 10.47
C MET A 150 -11.92 7.14 10.78
N LYS A 151 -12.13 6.80 12.07
CA LYS A 151 -13.28 5.99 12.50
C LYS A 151 -14.61 6.69 12.23
N LYS A 152 -14.68 8.01 12.46
CA LYS A 152 -15.86 8.83 12.21
C LYS A 152 -16.18 8.89 10.71
N ALA A 153 -15.18 9.13 9.85
CA ALA A 153 -15.32 9.16 8.40
C ALA A 153 -15.93 7.86 7.88
N LYS A 154 -15.37 6.70 8.26
CA LYS A 154 -15.92 5.39 7.88
C LYS A 154 -17.36 5.19 8.33
N LYS A 155 -17.68 5.57 9.58
CA LYS A 155 -19.05 5.49 10.11
C LYS A 155 -20.03 6.37 9.31
N GLU A 156 -19.64 7.60 8.96
CA GLU A 156 -20.47 8.52 8.17
C GLU A 156 -20.70 8.03 6.74
N LEU A 157 -19.75 7.26 6.20
CA LEU A 157 -19.81 6.65 4.87
C LEU A 157 -20.42 5.24 4.89
N ASN A 158 -20.89 4.76 6.06
CA ASN A 158 -21.39 3.40 6.27
C ASN A 158 -20.40 2.31 5.81
N ASP A 159 -19.10 2.57 5.94
CA ASP A 159 -18.04 1.61 5.65
C ASP A 159 -17.69 0.78 6.89
N GLU A 160 -18.11 -0.48 6.88
CA GLU A 160 -17.76 -1.46 7.91
C GLU A 160 -16.52 -2.30 7.55
N SER A 161 -16.01 -2.15 6.33
CA SER A 161 -14.94 -2.98 5.81
C SER A 161 -13.61 -2.77 6.56
N LYS A 162 -12.77 -3.80 6.50
CA LYS A 162 -11.40 -3.76 7.01
C LYS A 162 -10.43 -3.61 5.85
N PRO A 163 -9.39 -2.77 5.99
CA PRO A 163 -8.34 -2.71 4.99
C PRO A 163 -7.65 -4.07 4.86
N TYR A 164 -7.12 -4.32 3.68
CA TYR A 164 -6.42 -5.56 3.35
C TYR A 164 -4.91 -5.36 3.42
N LEU A 165 -4.23 -6.20 4.20
CA LEU A 165 -2.78 -6.30 4.24
C LEU A 165 -2.34 -7.60 3.55
N THR A 166 -1.54 -7.47 2.50
CA THR A 166 -1.05 -8.63 1.75
C THR A 166 0.46 -8.62 1.67
N THR A 167 1.10 -9.71 2.09
CA THR A 167 2.58 -9.82 2.00
C THR A 167 3.04 -10.10 0.57
N THR A 168 4.30 -9.77 0.28
CA THR A 168 4.96 -10.00 -1.01
C THR A 168 6.32 -10.65 -0.80
N PHE A 169 6.32 -11.89 -0.34
CA PHE A 169 7.54 -12.61 0.02
C PHE A 169 8.17 -13.37 -1.16
N PHE A 170 9.49 -13.31 -1.26
CA PHE A 170 10.29 -14.08 -2.20
C PHE A 170 11.03 -15.17 -1.43
N SER A 171 10.86 -16.43 -1.79
CA SER A 171 11.56 -17.52 -1.11
C SER A 171 13.07 -17.44 -1.33
N THR A 172 13.84 -17.70 -0.29
CA THR A 172 15.31 -17.81 -0.36
C THR A 172 15.78 -19.26 -0.55
N LYS A 173 14.85 -20.22 -0.63
CA LYS A 173 15.18 -21.64 -0.86
C LYS A 173 15.70 -21.87 -2.28
N LYS A 174 16.81 -22.61 -2.41
CA LYS A 174 17.40 -22.96 -3.71
C LYS A 174 16.45 -23.76 -4.61
N ASN A 175 15.70 -24.69 -4.02
CA ASN A 175 14.76 -25.57 -4.71
C ASN A 175 13.32 -25.29 -4.24
N PHE A 176 12.87 -24.04 -4.37
CA PHE A 176 11.52 -23.66 -3.96
C PHE A 176 10.45 -24.54 -4.64
N SER A 177 9.54 -25.09 -3.84
CA SER A 177 8.26 -25.62 -4.27
C SER A 177 7.18 -25.18 -3.29
N LYS A 178 5.92 -25.20 -3.71
CA LYS A 178 4.81 -24.88 -2.81
C LYS A 178 4.74 -25.86 -1.64
N ASP A 179 4.91 -27.15 -1.93
CA ASP A 179 4.85 -28.21 -0.94
C ASP A 179 5.92 -28.04 0.15
N ASN A 180 7.17 -27.75 -0.24
CA ASN A 180 8.26 -27.65 0.73
C ASN A 180 8.29 -26.35 1.53
N SER A 181 7.36 -25.42 1.27
CA SER A 181 7.27 -24.11 1.94
C SER A 181 5.92 -23.86 2.59
N THR A 182 4.94 -24.74 2.40
CA THR A 182 3.60 -24.61 3.01
C THR A 182 3.70 -24.61 4.54
N ASP A 183 4.45 -25.54 5.14
CA ASP A 183 4.56 -25.65 6.59
C ASP A 183 5.18 -24.39 7.23
N ASP A 184 6.17 -23.78 6.58
CA ASP A 184 6.76 -22.52 7.03
C ASP A 184 5.72 -21.39 7.06
N ILE A 185 4.89 -21.30 6.02
CA ILE A 185 3.83 -20.29 5.93
C ILE A 185 2.74 -20.52 6.98
N LEU A 186 2.36 -21.78 7.24
CA LEU A 186 1.39 -22.12 8.29
C LEU A 186 1.93 -21.75 9.68
N ASN A 187 3.18 -22.12 9.96
CA ASN A 187 3.85 -21.79 11.23
C ASN A 187 4.03 -20.28 11.42
N LEU A 188 4.33 -19.53 10.36
CA LEU A 188 4.40 -18.06 10.40
C LEU A 188 3.03 -17.45 10.71
N ALA A 189 1.98 -17.94 10.04
CA ALA A 189 0.61 -17.48 10.27
C ALA A 189 0.16 -17.71 11.71
N ASP A 190 0.48 -18.86 12.29
CA ASP A 190 0.14 -19.16 13.68
C ASP A 190 0.86 -18.25 14.68
N LYS A 191 2.12 -17.88 14.41
CA LYS A 191 2.81 -16.84 15.22
C LYS A 191 2.16 -15.48 15.09
N LEU A 192 1.77 -15.08 13.88
CA LEU A 192 1.07 -13.80 13.65
C LEU A 192 -0.27 -13.74 14.40
N LYS A 193 -1.07 -14.81 14.34
CA LYS A 193 -2.35 -14.90 15.07
C LYS A 193 -2.20 -14.70 16.59
N ARG A 194 -1.07 -15.13 17.16
CA ARG A 194 -0.77 -15.02 18.60
C ARG A 194 -0.05 -13.72 18.98
N ASN A 195 0.41 -12.94 18.01
CA ASN A 195 1.15 -11.71 18.28
C ASN A 195 0.16 -10.54 18.47
N HIS A 196 0.03 -10.03 19.69
CA HIS A 196 -0.90 -8.93 20.00
C HIS A 196 -0.38 -7.53 19.62
N SER A 197 0.90 -7.40 19.23
CA SER A 197 1.51 -6.11 18.87
C SER A 197 1.29 -5.68 17.41
N ILE A 198 0.64 -6.52 16.60
CA ILE A 198 0.38 -6.29 15.16
C ILE A 198 -1.11 -5.92 14.91
N PRO A 199 -1.50 -5.47 13.70
CA PRO A 199 -2.85 -4.93 13.48
C PRO A 199 -3.88 -6.02 13.19
N HIS A 200 -4.58 -6.49 14.23
CA HIS A 200 -5.67 -7.48 14.14
C HIS A 200 -6.98 -6.91 13.56
N ASN A 201 -7.01 -5.63 13.21
CA ASN A 201 -8.14 -4.94 12.60
C ASN A 201 -8.05 -4.87 11.07
N PHE A 202 -7.16 -5.66 10.47
CA PHE A 202 -6.96 -5.78 9.03
C PHE A 202 -7.29 -7.19 8.60
N ASN A 203 -7.89 -7.33 7.42
CA ASN A 203 -7.80 -8.61 6.71
C ASN A 203 -6.33 -8.82 6.36
N MET A 204 -5.79 -10.01 6.63
CA MET A 204 -4.37 -10.27 6.43
C MET A 204 -4.15 -11.57 5.67
N GLN A 205 -3.38 -11.49 4.58
CA GLN A 205 -2.98 -12.63 3.77
C GLN A 205 -1.46 -12.67 3.61
N ILE A 206 -0.88 -13.84 3.83
CA ILE A 206 0.51 -14.12 3.50
C ILE A 206 0.55 -14.63 2.06
N GLN A 207 1.42 -14.05 1.23
CA GLN A 207 1.81 -14.60 -0.05
C GLN A 207 3.32 -14.84 -0.11
N LEU A 208 3.71 -16.02 -0.57
CA LEU A 208 5.09 -16.41 -0.84
C LEU A 208 5.22 -16.93 -2.27
N SER A 209 6.24 -16.48 -2.97
CA SER A 209 6.57 -16.95 -4.33
C SER A 209 8.02 -17.42 -4.42
N ASP A 210 8.45 -17.84 -5.62
CA ASP A 210 9.86 -18.07 -5.93
C ASP A 210 10.72 -16.80 -5.73
N SER A 211 12.04 -16.93 -5.88
CA SER A 211 13.00 -15.86 -5.63
C SER A 211 13.08 -14.77 -6.70
N LYS A 212 12.34 -14.89 -7.81
CA LYS A 212 12.54 -14.09 -9.02
C LYS A 212 11.42 -13.09 -9.23
N ILE A 213 11.73 -11.96 -9.88
CA ILE A 213 10.73 -11.01 -10.35
C ILE A 213 11.10 -10.56 -11.77
N ASN A 214 10.10 -10.30 -12.61
CA ASN A 214 10.32 -9.76 -13.94
C ASN A 214 10.86 -8.32 -13.82
N SER A 215 12.01 -8.03 -14.41
CA SER A 215 12.66 -6.72 -14.30
C SER A 215 11.97 -5.62 -15.11
N SER A 216 11.32 -5.96 -16.23
CA SER A 216 10.58 -5.01 -17.08
C SER A 216 9.19 -4.69 -16.54
N ASN A 217 8.56 -5.64 -15.85
CA ASN A 217 7.26 -5.46 -15.21
C ASN A 217 7.25 -6.18 -13.85
N PRO A 218 7.77 -5.55 -12.78
CA PRO A 218 7.95 -6.18 -11.47
C PRO A 218 6.64 -6.25 -10.66
N SER A 219 5.58 -6.78 -11.28
CA SER A 219 4.27 -6.97 -10.68
C SER A 219 4.21 -8.29 -9.92
N TYR A 220 4.10 -8.22 -8.59
CA TYR A 220 3.99 -9.39 -7.74
C TYR A 220 2.66 -10.15 -7.94
N SER A 221 1.57 -9.45 -8.29
CA SER A 221 0.26 -10.07 -8.50
C SER A 221 0.21 -11.05 -9.67
N LYS A 222 1.18 -10.99 -10.58
CA LYS A 222 1.35 -11.93 -11.70
C LYS A 222 2.13 -13.19 -11.32
N LYS A 223 2.68 -13.26 -10.10
CA LYS A 223 3.45 -14.43 -9.66
C LYS A 223 2.52 -15.54 -9.20
N ASP A 224 2.97 -16.77 -9.44
CA ASP A 224 2.38 -17.93 -8.77
C ASP A 224 2.84 -17.96 -7.31
N THR A 225 1.88 -17.98 -6.39
CA THR A 225 2.13 -17.83 -4.95
C THR A 225 1.44 -18.92 -4.14
N ILE A 226 2.05 -19.29 -3.01
CA ILE A 226 1.33 -19.85 -1.87
C ILE A 226 0.55 -18.69 -1.26
N LYS A 227 -0.73 -18.91 -0.93
CA LYS A 227 -1.59 -17.91 -0.29
C LYS A 227 -2.21 -18.50 0.97
N TYR A 228 -2.11 -17.79 2.08
CA TYR A 228 -2.72 -18.22 3.34
C TYR A 228 -3.32 -17.03 4.10
N GLY A 229 -4.59 -17.14 4.51
CA GLY A 229 -5.28 -16.13 5.30
C GLY A 229 -4.92 -16.22 6.79
N VAL A 230 -4.54 -15.09 7.38
CA VAL A 230 -4.18 -14.97 8.81
C VAL A 230 -5.38 -14.44 9.60
N PHE A 231 -5.93 -13.30 9.18
CA PHE A 231 -7.12 -12.68 9.74
C PHE A 231 -8.13 -12.46 8.60
N ASN A 232 -9.38 -12.82 8.83
CA ASN A 232 -10.48 -12.56 7.91
C ASN A 232 -11.69 -12.04 8.69
N HIS A 233 -12.23 -10.90 8.26
CA HIS A 233 -13.35 -10.20 8.87
C HIS A 233 -14.53 -10.03 7.91
N GLU A 234 -14.48 -10.69 6.74
CA GLU A 234 -15.62 -10.82 5.82
C GLU A 234 -16.62 -11.89 6.25
#